data_AF-A0A6P6DWF7-F1
#
_entry.id   AF-A0A6P6DWF7-F1
#
_cell.length_a   1.000
_cell.length_b   1.000
_cell.length_c   1.000
_cell.angle_alpha   90.00
_cell.angle_beta   90.00
_cell.angle_gamma   90.00
#
_symmetry.space_group_name_H-M   'P 1'
#
loop_
_entity.id
_entity.type
_entity.pdbx_description
1 polymer ?
#
loop_
_entity_poly.entity_id
_entity_poly.type
_entity_poly.pdbx_seq_one_letter_code
_entity_poly.pdbx_strand_id
1 'polypeptide(L)'
;MMTMYSQLVTLNQGNPKWSQSVPIWDRSPWIETDYGHKLISEAERPLLSSSHLPFQLFPKSFFSSKAKDIRSNIEKICQFLGKNLEPEELELVVNNSSFQNMKNNKMTNFSMLHENILHSDCLLTRKGVSGDWKTHFTVAQADAFNKVYQEKMLGYPPGLFPWE
;
A
#
# COMPACT_ATOMS: atom_id res chain seq x y z
N MET A 1 2.92 -5.01 -0.80
CA MET A 1 2.33 -4.13 -1.83
C MET A 1 1.45 -3.04 -1.21
N MET A 2 0.67 -3.32 -0.15
CA MET A 2 -0.13 -2.31 0.59
C MET A 2 0.69 -1.13 1.16
N THR A 3 1.96 -1.35 1.55
CA THR A 3 2.78 -0.28 2.13
C THR A 3 3.24 0.76 1.11
N MET A 4 3.47 0.43 -0.16
CA MET A 4 3.91 1.43 -1.15
C MET A 4 2.81 2.43 -1.52
N TYR A 5 1.54 2.01 -1.53
CA TYR A 5 0.42 2.89 -1.85
C TYR A 5 0.14 3.93 -0.76
N SER A 6 0.55 3.63 0.48
CA SER A 6 0.25 4.48 1.64
C SER A 6 1.04 5.79 1.70
N GLN A 7 2.12 5.95 0.93
CA GLN A 7 2.84 7.24 0.85
C GLN A 7 2.47 8.10 -0.37
N LEU A 8 1.70 7.58 -1.32
CA LEU A 8 1.29 8.33 -2.52
C LEU A 8 0.43 9.56 -2.20
N VAL A 9 -0.15 9.63 -0.99
CA VAL A 9 -0.89 10.78 -0.48
C VAL A 9 -0.20 11.32 0.78
N THR A 10 1.10 11.51 0.69
CA THR A 10 1.86 12.38 1.61
C THR A 10 1.89 13.82 1.08
N LEU A 11 0.82 14.24 0.41
CA LEU A 11 0.53 15.64 0.24
C LEU A 11 -0.15 16.08 1.55
N ASN A 12 0.60 16.71 2.46
CA ASN A 12 -0.03 17.38 3.60
C ASN A 12 -0.93 18.49 3.05
N GLN A 13 -2.20 18.16 2.77
CA GLN A 13 -3.18 19.06 2.13
C GLN A 13 -2.77 19.57 0.74
N GLY A 14 -1.93 18.84 0.02
CA GLY A 14 -1.33 19.32 -1.24
C GLY A 14 0.13 19.75 -1.14
N ASN A 15 0.75 19.67 0.04
CA ASN A 15 2.16 20.01 0.23
C ASN A 15 3.06 18.77 0.04
N PRO A 16 3.98 18.74 -0.95
CA PRO A 16 4.86 17.61 -1.24
C PRO A 16 5.99 17.42 -0.21
N LYS A 17 6.09 18.28 0.80
CA LYS A 17 7.06 18.12 1.88
C LYS A 17 6.80 16.84 2.67
N TRP A 18 7.88 16.08 2.87
CA TRP A 18 7.93 14.88 3.69
C TRP A 18 7.28 15.12 5.06
N SER A 19 6.23 14.37 5.40
CA SER A 19 5.64 14.43 6.75
C SER A 19 6.43 13.54 7.72
N GLN A 20 7.16 14.18 8.64
CA GLN A 20 7.84 13.54 9.76
C GLN A 20 7.07 13.67 11.07
N SER A 21 5.91 14.33 11.05
CA SER A 21 5.16 14.69 12.25
C SER A 21 3.83 13.95 12.42
N VAL A 22 3.27 13.38 11.35
CA VAL A 22 1.96 12.72 11.40
C VAL A 22 2.07 11.25 10.97
N PRO A 23 1.69 10.30 11.85
CA PRO A 23 1.68 8.88 11.53
C PRO A 23 0.81 8.53 10.33
N ILE A 24 1.16 7.46 9.62
CA ILE A 24 0.49 7.08 8.38
C ILE A 24 -0.97 6.64 8.58
N TRP A 25 -1.30 6.06 9.73
CA TRP A 25 -2.67 5.67 10.07
C TRP A 25 -3.58 6.86 10.37
N ASP A 26 -3.05 8.04 10.69
CA ASP A 26 -3.84 9.27 10.81
C ASP A 26 -4.05 9.92 9.43
N ARG A 27 -3.13 9.68 8.48
CA ARG A 27 -3.18 10.23 7.12
C ARG A 27 -4.04 9.42 6.16
N SER A 28 -4.02 8.09 6.31
CA SER A 28 -4.78 7.15 5.49
C SER A 28 -5.30 6.01 6.37
N PRO A 29 -6.26 6.29 7.26
CA PRO A 29 -6.78 5.33 8.24
C PRO A 29 -7.31 4.05 7.61
N TRP A 30 -7.10 2.93 8.28
CA TRP A 30 -7.75 1.66 7.94
C TRP A 30 -9.22 1.69 8.38
N ILE A 31 -10.13 1.63 7.41
CA ILE A 31 -11.57 1.71 7.69
C ILE A 31 -12.07 0.54 8.55
N GLU A 32 -11.38 -0.61 8.52
CA GLU A 32 -11.75 -1.80 9.29
C GLU A 32 -11.41 -1.70 10.78
N THR A 33 -10.68 -0.66 11.21
CA THR A 33 -10.33 -0.45 12.61
C THR A 33 -11.31 0.50 13.28
N ASP A 34 -11.65 0.28 14.55
CA ASP A 34 -12.53 1.20 15.31
C ASP A 34 -12.01 2.64 15.28
N TYR A 35 -10.68 2.79 15.42
CA TYR A 35 -10.01 4.08 15.32
C TYR A 35 -10.19 4.73 13.96
N GLY A 36 -9.88 4.00 12.88
CA GLY A 36 -9.97 4.53 11.52
C GLY A 36 -11.42 4.81 11.09
N HIS A 37 -12.37 3.94 11.45
CA HIS A 37 -13.79 4.15 11.21
C HIS A 37 -14.28 5.45 11.89
N LYS A 38 -13.92 5.65 13.15
CA LYS A 38 -14.26 6.87 13.89
C LYS A 38 -13.67 8.10 13.23
N LEU A 39 -12.36 8.07 12.92
CA LEU A 39 -11.65 9.19 12.30
C LEU A 39 -12.27 9.59 10.95
N ILE A 40 -12.65 8.62 10.12
CA ILE A 40 -13.28 8.85 8.82
C ILE A 40 -14.71 9.40 8.99
N SER A 41 -15.49 8.85 9.92
CA SER A 41 -16.88 9.24 10.15
C SER A 41 -17.03 10.66 10.70
N GLU A 42 -16.06 11.10 11.49
CA GLU A 42 -16.03 12.44 12.11
C GLU A 42 -15.31 13.49 11.24
N ALA A 43 -14.76 13.09 10.08
CA ALA A 43 -13.98 13.99 9.24
C ALA A 43 -14.87 15.04 8.54
N GLU A 44 -14.51 16.32 8.68
CA GLU A 44 -15.19 17.44 8.00
C GLU A 44 -15.02 17.43 6.47
N ARG A 45 -14.08 16.62 5.95
CA ARG A 45 -13.76 16.51 4.53
C ARG A 45 -13.38 15.08 4.16
N PRO A 46 -13.51 14.68 2.88
CA PRO A 46 -13.09 13.37 2.42
C PRO A 46 -11.62 13.08 2.77
N LEU A 47 -11.39 12.00 3.52
CA LEU A 47 -10.06 11.48 3.80
C LEU A 47 -9.77 10.33 2.84
N LEU A 48 -8.50 10.20 2.45
CA LEU A 48 -8.06 8.93 1.89
C LEU A 48 -8.15 7.89 3.00
N SER A 49 -8.66 6.71 2.68
CA SER A 49 -8.70 5.58 3.60
C SER A 49 -8.09 4.36 2.96
N SER A 50 -7.56 3.49 3.80
CA SER A 50 -7.01 2.19 3.44
C SER A 50 -8.06 1.12 3.74
N SER A 51 -8.23 0.12 2.86
CA SER A 51 -9.19 -0.97 3.07
C SER A 51 -8.74 -2.28 2.43
N HIS A 52 -9.13 -3.40 3.03
CA HIS A 52 -8.97 -4.77 2.55
C HIS A 52 -10.16 -5.16 1.66
N LEU A 53 -10.35 -4.43 0.55
CA LEU A 53 -11.45 -4.70 -0.37
C LEU A 53 -11.27 -6.03 -1.10
N PRO A 54 -12.37 -6.79 -1.34
CA PRO A 54 -12.34 -7.92 -2.24
C PRO A 54 -11.83 -7.50 -3.63
N PHE A 55 -10.97 -8.31 -4.25
CA PHE A 55 -10.34 -7.97 -5.53
C PHE A 55 -11.37 -7.74 -6.66
N GLN A 56 -12.57 -8.29 -6.54
CA GLN A 56 -13.68 -8.12 -7.49
C GLN A 56 -14.16 -6.67 -7.59
N LEU A 57 -13.90 -5.85 -6.56
CA LEU A 57 -14.25 -4.43 -6.55
C LEU A 57 -13.17 -3.55 -7.21
N PHE A 58 -12.01 -4.11 -7.56
CA PHE A 58 -10.94 -3.35 -8.20
C PHE A 58 -11.24 -3.11 -9.68
N PRO A 59 -10.90 -1.91 -10.22
CA PRO A 59 -11.04 -1.65 -11.64
C PRO A 59 -10.13 -2.58 -12.45
N LYS A 60 -10.58 -3.01 -13.63
CA LYS A 60 -9.81 -3.92 -14.52
C LYS A 60 -8.39 -3.40 -14.82
N SER A 61 -8.21 -2.08 -14.90
CA SER A 61 -6.91 -1.43 -15.13
C SER A 61 -5.88 -1.71 -14.03
N PHE A 62 -6.31 -2.03 -12.81
CA PHE A 62 -5.45 -2.37 -11.68
C PHE A 62 -4.59 -3.61 -11.98
N PHE A 63 -5.19 -4.64 -12.57
CA PHE A 63 -4.55 -5.93 -12.85
C PHE A 63 -3.47 -5.86 -13.93
N SER A 64 -3.58 -4.90 -14.84
CA SER A 64 -2.55 -4.60 -15.84
C SER A 64 -1.47 -3.62 -15.35
N SER A 65 -1.63 -3.05 -14.14
CA SER A 65 -0.72 -2.03 -13.64
C SER A 65 0.59 -2.65 -13.14
N LYS A 66 1.72 -2.05 -13.51
CA LYS A 66 3.04 -2.45 -13.00
C LYS A 66 3.25 -1.78 -11.64
N ALA A 67 2.93 -2.50 -10.56
CA ALA A 67 3.16 -2.03 -9.19
C ALA A 67 4.64 -1.67 -8.89
N LYS A 68 5.58 -2.20 -9.69
CA LYS A 68 7.02 -1.93 -9.57
C LYS A 68 7.44 -0.54 -10.09
N ASP A 69 6.63 0.12 -10.93
CA ASP A 69 6.94 1.44 -11.48
C ASP A 69 6.39 2.54 -10.56
N ILE A 70 7.18 2.90 -9.54
CA ILE A 70 6.78 3.87 -8.51
C ILE A 70 6.41 5.21 -9.14
N ARG A 71 7.25 5.67 -10.07
CA ARG A 71 7.11 6.97 -10.72
C ARG A 71 5.84 7.08 -11.56
N SER A 72 5.62 6.13 -12.47
CA SER A 72 4.41 6.14 -13.30
C SER A 72 3.13 6.05 -12.45
N ASN A 73 3.18 5.33 -11.33
CA ASN A 73 2.05 5.26 -10.41
C ASN A 73 1.83 6.58 -9.65
N ILE A 74 2.90 7.29 -9.25
CA ILE A 74 2.79 8.65 -8.67
C ILE A 74 2.13 9.60 -9.66
N GLU A 75 2.59 9.64 -10.91
CA GLU A 75 2.04 10.52 -11.94
C GLU A 75 0.55 10.26 -12.19
N LYS A 76 0.14 8.99 -12.28
CA LYS A 76 -1.28 8.61 -12.43
C LYS A 76 -2.14 9.06 -11.26
N ILE A 77 -1.60 8.98 -10.04
CA ILE A 77 -2.32 9.40 -8.84
C ILE A 77 -2.41 10.92 -8.77
N CYS A 78 -1.34 11.65 -9.10
CA CYS A 78 -1.35 13.09 -9.25
C CYS A 78 -2.42 13.54 -10.26
N GLN A 79 -2.48 12.89 -11.42
CA GLN A 79 -3.50 13.13 -12.44
C GLN A 79 -4.92 12.89 -11.90
N PHE A 80 -5.14 11.77 -11.20
CA PHE A 80 -6.44 11.43 -10.59
C PHE A 80 -6.87 12.47 -9.54
N LEU A 81 -5.93 12.96 -8.74
CA LEU A 81 -6.17 13.98 -7.71
C LEU A 81 -6.24 15.41 -8.26
N GLY A 82 -6.02 15.61 -9.57
CA GLY A 82 -5.92 16.94 -10.18
C GLY A 82 -4.76 17.77 -9.64
N LYS A 83 -3.66 17.12 -9.26
CA LYS A 83 -2.45 17.75 -8.73
C LYS A 83 -1.33 17.71 -9.77
N ASN A 84 -0.68 18.84 -9.97
CA ASN A 84 0.55 18.93 -10.75
C ASN A 84 1.71 19.09 -9.78
N LEU A 85 2.75 18.27 -9.94
CA LEU A 85 3.99 18.36 -9.18
C LEU A 85 5.09 18.86 -10.12
N GLU A 86 5.92 19.77 -9.64
CA GLU A 86 7.14 20.13 -10.35
C GLU A 86 8.10 18.93 -10.38
N PRO A 87 9.03 18.84 -11.37
CA PRO A 87 9.94 17.71 -11.50
C PRO A 87 10.72 17.41 -10.22
N GLU A 88 11.17 18.43 -9.50
CA GLU A 88 11.88 18.30 -8.22
C GLU A 88 10.98 17.72 -7.12
N GLU A 89 9.72 18.13 -7.07
CA GLU A 89 8.74 17.62 -6.12
C GLU A 89 8.40 16.15 -6.41
N LEU A 90 8.29 15.79 -7.68
CA LEU A 90 8.08 14.41 -8.10
C LEU A 90 9.26 13.51 -7.70
N GLU A 91 10.51 13.95 -7.94
CA GLU A 91 11.70 13.19 -7.50
C GLU A 91 11.74 13.00 -6.00
N LEU A 92 11.41 14.05 -5.24
CA LEU A 92 11.29 13.95 -3.79
C LEU A 92 10.25 12.90 -3.41
N VAL A 93 9.05 12.92 -3.98
CA VAL A 93 8.01 11.93 -3.68
C VAL A 93 8.46 10.50 -4.05
N VAL A 94 9.11 10.31 -5.20
CA VAL A 94 9.65 9.01 -5.64
C VAL A 94 10.68 8.49 -4.63
N ASN A 95 11.67 9.31 -4.27
CA ASN A 95 12.71 8.93 -3.31
C ASN A 95 12.10 8.59 -1.95
N ASN A 96 11.13 9.38 -1.51
CA ASN A 96 10.49 9.22 -0.21
C ASN A 96 9.65 7.95 -0.11
N SER A 97 9.03 7.58 -1.23
CA SER A 97 8.22 6.37 -1.38
C SER A 97 9.05 5.09 -1.54
N SER A 98 10.39 5.19 -1.55
CA SER A 98 11.25 4.00 -1.61
C SER A 98 11.10 3.12 -0.37
N PHE A 99 11.17 1.80 -0.55
CA PHE A 99 11.00 0.85 0.56
C PHE A 99 11.93 1.13 1.74
N GLN A 100 13.19 1.46 1.47
CA GLN A 100 14.18 1.71 2.50
C GLN A 100 13.86 2.98 3.30
N ASN A 101 13.46 4.07 2.64
CA ASN A 101 13.11 5.30 3.34
C ASN A 101 11.81 5.12 4.15
N MET A 102 10.82 4.40 3.61
CA MET A 102 9.60 4.04 4.34
C MET A 102 9.88 3.20 5.59
N LYS A 103 10.80 2.23 5.48
CA LYS A 103 11.18 1.33 6.57
C LYS A 103 11.86 2.08 7.72
N ASN A 104 12.65 3.11 7.40
CA ASN A 104 13.42 3.87 8.39
C ASN A 104 12.65 5.04 9.01
N ASN A 105 11.50 5.43 8.45
CA ASN A 105 10.66 6.50 8.99
C ASN A 105 9.67 5.95 10.04
N LYS A 106 9.81 6.40 11.30
CA LYS A 106 8.93 6.04 12.43
C LYS A 106 7.45 6.35 12.18
N MET A 107 7.15 7.37 11.36
CA MET A 107 5.78 7.74 10.99
C MET A 107 5.15 6.80 9.97
N THR A 108 5.92 5.89 9.35
CA THR A 108 5.42 4.98 8.31
C THR A 108 5.75 3.51 8.54
N ASN A 109 6.67 3.20 9.45
CA ASN A 109 7.08 1.82 9.74
C ASN A 109 6.32 1.19 10.91
N PHE A 110 5.40 1.92 11.54
CA PHE A 110 4.55 1.46 12.64
C PHE A 110 5.27 1.11 13.94
N SER A 111 6.55 1.47 14.09
CA SER A 111 7.30 1.23 15.33
C SER A 111 6.82 2.08 16.51
N MET A 112 5.89 3.01 16.29
CA MET A 112 5.28 3.84 17.33
C MET A 112 3.96 3.25 17.85
N LEU A 113 3.44 2.19 17.23
CA LEU A 113 2.26 1.50 17.75
C LEU A 113 2.61 0.77 19.04
N HIS A 114 1.67 0.76 19.97
CA HIS A 114 1.83 0.09 21.25
C HIS A 114 1.76 -1.43 21.08
N GLU A 115 2.44 -2.19 21.94
CA GLU A 115 2.61 -3.65 21.80
C GLU A 115 1.29 -4.43 21.82
N ASN A 116 0.25 -3.87 22.42
CA ASN A 116 -1.10 -4.45 22.42
C ASN A 116 -1.80 -4.40 21.05
N ILE A 117 -1.32 -3.55 20.13
CA ILE A 117 -1.83 -3.45 18.76
C ILE A 117 -0.93 -4.24 17.80
N LEU A 118 0.38 -4.07 17.95
CA LEU A 118 1.37 -4.71 17.09
C LEU A 118 2.54 -5.19 17.95
N HIS A 119 2.75 -6.49 18.01
CA HIS A 119 3.91 -7.06 18.68
C HIS A 119 5.21 -6.49 18.11
N SER A 120 6.20 -6.26 18.97
CA SER A 120 7.49 -5.65 18.61
C SER A 120 8.27 -6.45 17.56
N ASP A 121 8.05 -7.76 17.47
CA ASP A 121 8.64 -8.64 16.44
C ASP A 121 7.90 -8.56 15.07
N CYS A 122 6.73 -7.91 15.01
CA CYS A 122 5.92 -7.80 13.80
C CYS A 122 6.33 -6.57 12.97
N LEU A 123 7.28 -6.79 12.06
CA LEU A 123 7.69 -5.75 11.10
C LEU A 123 6.74 -5.68 9.90
N LEU A 124 5.84 -4.69 9.88
CA LEU A 124 4.97 -4.43 8.72
C LEU A 124 5.78 -4.11 7.44
N THR A 125 6.95 -3.48 7.59
CA THR A 125 7.91 -3.18 6.50
C THR A 125 9.06 -4.19 6.44
N ARG A 126 8.74 -5.48 6.19
CA ARG A 126 9.69 -6.60 6.25
C ARG A 126 10.80 -6.58 5.18
N LYS A 127 10.47 -6.92 3.92
CA LYS A 127 11.44 -7.03 2.80
C LYS A 127 11.14 -6.19 1.55
N GLY A 128 9.87 -5.87 1.27
CA GLY A 128 9.52 -5.01 0.13
C GLY A 128 9.72 -5.62 -1.26
N VAL A 129 9.87 -6.95 -1.38
CA VAL A 129 10.15 -7.64 -2.65
C VAL A 129 8.99 -8.54 -3.08
N SER A 130 8.82 -8.71 -4.39
CA SER A 130 7.90 -9.71 -4.96
C SER A 130 8.58 -11.07 -5.01
N GLY A 131 7.81 -12.16 -4.83
CA GLY A 131 8.35 -13.52 -4.93
C GLY A 131 8.96 -14.11 -3.66
N ASP A 132 9.03 -13.37 -2.54
CA ASP A 132 9.61 -13.89 -1.29
C ASP A 132 8.87 -15.13 -0.76
N TRP A 133 7.62 -15.36 -1.16
CA TRP A 133 6.88 -16.58 -0.82
C TRP A 133 7.65 -17.86 -1.20
N LYS A 134 8.46 -17.82 -2.26
CA LYS A 134 9.31 -18.93 -2.73
C LYS A 134 10.36 -19.35 -1.69
N THR A 135 10.73 -18.47 -0.75
CA THR A 135 11.67 -18.81 0.33
C THR A 135 10.99 -19.40 1.56
N HIS A 136 9.65 -19.38 1.63
CA HIS A 136 8.88 -19.87 2.78
C HIS A 136 8.08 -21.12 2.46
N PHE A 137 7.66 -21.28 1.20
CA PHE A 137 6.85 -22.42 0.78
C PHE A 137 7.75 -23.62 0.48
N THR A 138 7.40 -24.76 1.08
CA THR A 138 7.84 -26.06 0.55
C THR A 138 7.16 -26.35 -0.79
N VAL A 139 7.74 -27.26 -1.58
CA VAL A 139 7.14 -27.69 -2.85
C VAL A 139 5.71 -28.21 -2.64
N ALA A 140 5.49 -29.05 -1.62
CA ALA A 140 4.17 -29.59 -1.32
C ALA A 140 3.14 -28.50 -0.94
N GLN A 141 3.55 -27.46 -0.19
CA GLN A 141 2.67 -26.34 0.13
C GLN A 141 2.35 -25.48 -1.10
N ALA A 142 3.33 -25.26 -1.98
CA ALA A 142 3.12 -24.53 -3.22
C ALA A 142 2.14 -25.28 -4.14
N ASP A 143 2.28 -26.59 -4.26
CA ASP A 143 1.37 -27.42 -5.06
C ASP A 143 -0.06 -27.42 -4.48
N ALA A 144 -0.19 -27.56 -3.16
CA ALA A 144 -1.48 -27.49 -2.48
C ALA A 144 -2.15 -26.11 -2.66
N PHE A 145 -1.38 -25.02 -2.52
CA PHE A 145 -1.87 -23.67 -2.76
C PHE A 145 -2.31 -23.48 -4.22
N ASN A 146 -1.52 -23.94 -5.17
CA ASN A 146 -1.82 -23.84 -6.60
C ASN A 146 -3.14 -24.54 -6.94
N LYS A 147 -3.40 -25.72 -6.37
CA LYS A 147 -4.68 -26.42 -6.57
C LYS A 147 -5.87 -25.59 -6.10
N VAL A 148 -5.82 -25.09 -4.87
CA VAL A 148 -6.88 -24.22 -4.30
C VAL A 148 -7.04 -22.95 -5.13
N TYR A 149 -5.92 -22.35 -5.55
CA TYR A 149 -5.93 -21.14 -6.37
C TYR A 149 -6.66 -21.38 -7.69
N GLN A 150 -6.34 -22.45 -8.42
CA GLN A 150 -7.00 -22.78 -9.69
C GLN A 150 -8.51 -23.00 -9.49
N GLU A 151 -8.91 -23.75 -8.48
CA GLU A 151 -10.32 -23.99 -8.15
C GLU A 151 -11.08 -22.70 -7.83
N LYS A 152 -10.49 -21.81 -7.02
CA LYS A 152 -11.12 -20.53 -6.63
C LYS A 152 -11.15 -19.49 -7.75
N MET A 153 -10.28 -19.62 -8.74
CA MET A 153 -10.17 -18.69 -9.86
C MET A 153 -10.85 -19.19 -11.14
N LEU A 154 -11.53 -20.34 -11.08
CA LEU A 154 -12.43 -20.78 -12.14
C LEU A 154 -13.43 -19.66 -12.47
N GLY A 155 -13.49 -19.27 -13.74
CA GLY A 155 -14.38 -18.21 -14.23
C GLY A 155 -13.76 -16.81 -14.31
N TYR A 156 -12.52 -16.61 -13.86
CA TYR A 156 -11.78 -15.36 -14.05
C TYR A 156 -10.80 -15.45 -15.23
N PRO A 157 -10.43 -14.32 -15.87
CA PRO A 157 -9.48 -14.32 -16.98
C PRO A 157 -8.13 -14.95 -16.59
N PRO A 158 -7.57 -15.84 -17.44
CA PRO A 158 -6.19 -16.31 -17.26
C PRO A 158 -5.22 -15.13 -17.22
N GLY A 159 -4.26 -15.16 -16.30
CA GLY A 159 -3.28 -14.07 -16.16
C GLY A 159 -3.84 -12.78 -15.57
N LEU A 160 -5.05 -12.80 -14.96
CA LEU A 160 -5.61 -11.65 -14.23
C LEU A 160 -4.63 -11.09 -13.19
N PHE A 161 -3.77 -11.94 -12.63
CA PHE A 161 -2.69 -11.50 -11.77
C PHE A 161 -1.34 -11.85 -12.39
N PRO A 162 -0.51 -10.85 -12.72
CA PRO A 162 0.79 -11.06 -13.35
C PRO A 162 1.88 -11.35 -12.29
N TRP A 163 1.70 -12.39 -11.47
CA TRP A 163 2.75 -12.83 -10.55
C TRP A 163 3.74 -13.80 -11.22
N GLU A 164 4.97 -13.78 -10.71
CA GLU A 164 6.03 -14.73 -11.03
C GLU A 164 6.33 -15.66 -9.85
#